data_AF-A0A919LNM3-F1
#
_entry.id   AF-A0A919LNM3-F1
#
_cell.length_a   1.000
_cell.length_b   1.000
_cell.length_c   1.000
_cell.angle_alpha   90.00
_cell.angle_beta   90.00
_cell.angle_gamma   90.00
#
_symmetry.space_group_name_H-M   'P 1'
#
loop_
_entity.id
_entity.type
_entity.pdbx_description
1 polymer ?
#
loop_
_entity_poly.entity_id
_entity_poly.type
_entity_poly.pdbx_seq_one_letter_code
_entity_poly.pdbx_strand_id
1 'polypeptide(L)'
;MAGHHSPHPQTRHGRTRLFRNHPRRAAVTLLAALALPAAALTALVPTASAAPAPPGAAATSTQGARAAGATADLPAHALVGYLHASFANGSGYVPMADVPDSWDVIDLAFGEPTSPTSGDIHFTRCPTADCPNAESDADFKAAIKAKQAEGKKVLISIGGANGQVQLTTTAARDAFVSSVSDIIDTWGLDGLDIDFEGHSLSLDSGDTDFKNPKTPVVVNLISALKTLKAKYGSGFVLTMAPETFFVQLGYQFYGGGSGGQDPRAGAYLPVIYALRDDLTLLHVQDYNSGPIMGLDDQYHTMGGADFHIAMTDMLLTGFPVAGDSGNVFPALAPSQVAIGLPASANAGGGYTTPGDVNTALNCLTTGSGCGSYTPHGTSPDLRGLMTWSVNWDKFAGWEFQKNFDQWRSQAG
;
A
#
# COMPACT_ATOMS: atom_id res chain seq x y z
N MET A 1 33.45 -56.12 1.59
CA MET A 1 33.47 -56.19 3.07
C MET A 1 32.73 -54.94 3.55
N ALA A 2 31.40 -55.03 3.76
CA ALA A 2 30.74 -55.20 5.07
C ALA A 2 31.13 -54.07 6.06
N GLY A 3 30.25 -53.29 6.68
CA GLY A 3 28.81 -53.31 6.86
C GLY A 3 28.46 -52.29 7.96
N HIS A 4 27.17 -51.97 8.10
CA HIS A 4 26.53 -51.03 9.04
C HIS A 4 27.05 -51.00 10.50
N HIS A 5 26.88 -49.85 11.18
CA HIS A 5 26.11 -49.80 12.44
C HIS A 5 25.74 -48.36 12.88
N SER A 6 24.42 -48.12 13.02
CA SER A 6 23.86 -47.27 14.10
C SER A 6 23.55 -48.17 15.31
N PRO A 7 23.47 -47.61 16.54
CA PRO A 7 22.14 -47.33 17.11
C PRO A 7 22.02 -46.09 18.03
N HIS A 8 20.90 -45.37 17.85
CA HIS A 8 19.88 -44.82 18.78
C HIS A 8 20.08 -44.62 20.32
N PRO A 9 19.18 -43.83 20.99
CA PRO A 9 19.53 -42.73 21.88
C PRO A 9 19.17 -42.95 23.37
N GLN A 10 19.54 -42.00 24.24
CA GLN A 10 19.03 -41.92 25.62
C GLN A 10 18.27 -40.62 25.89
N THR A 11 17.02 -40.80 26.33
CA THR A 11 16.15 -39.86 27.03
C THR A 11 16.37 -39.93 28.55
N ARG A 12 16.24 -38.81 29.28
CA ARG A 12 15.41 -38.73 30.51
C ARG A 12 15.30 -37.31 31.12
N HIS A 13 14.04 -36.96 31.42
CA HIS A 13 13.47 -36.16 32.53
C HIS A 13 14.23 -34.92 33.05
N GLY A 14 13.62 -33.77 33.27
CA GLY A 14 12.22 -33.38 33.41
C GLY A 14 12.14 -32.24 34.44
N ARG A 15 11.18 -31.31 34.29
CA ARG A 15 10.51 -30.62 35.42
C ARG A 15 9.43 -29.67 34.91
N THR A 16 8.20 -30.15 35.06
CA THR A 16 6.94 -29.42 35.06
C THR A 16 6.94 -28.41 36.21
N ARG A 17 6.61 -27.14 35.94
CA ARG A 17 6.11 -26.22 36.98
C ARG A 17 4.69 -25.80 36.62
N LEU A 18 3.76 -26.38 37.35
CA LEU A 18 2.39 -25.91 37.51
C LEU A 18 2.40 -24.52 38.13
N PHE A 19 1.75 -23.55 37.50
CA PHE A 19 1.23 -22.39 38.21
C PHE A 19 -0.28 -22.53 38.39
N ARG A 20 -0.67 -22.32 39.64
CA ARG A 20 -1.93 -22.69 40.26
C ARG A 20 -2.84 -21.46 40.23
N ASN A 21 -4.02 -21.61 39.63
CA ASN A 21 -5.13 -20.68 39.78
C ASN A 21 -5.58 -20.61 41.24
N HIS A 22 -5.73 -19.40 41.78
CA HIS A 22 -6.62 -19.11 42.91
C HIS A 22 -7.43 -17.84 42.63
N PRO A 23 -8.75 -17.87 42.85
CA PRO A 23 -9.63 -16.72 42.64
C PRO A 23 -9.67 -15.84 43.90
N ARG A 24 -9.88 -14.54 43.73
CA ARG A 24 -10.37 -13.68 44.81
C ARG A 24 -11.58 -12.88 44.34
N ARG A 25 -12.73 -13.23 44.94
CA ARG A 25 -13.94 -12.40 45.03
C ARG A 25 -13.80 -11.44 46.22
N ALA A 26 -14.25 -10.20 46.06
CA ALA A 26 -14.88 -9.36 47.08
C ALA A 26 -15.61 -8.22 46.32
N ALA A 27 -16.95 -8.24 46.25
CA ALA A 27 -17.88 -7.51 47.14
C ALA A 27 -17.83 -5.98 46.92
N VAL A 28 -18.69 -5.44 46.05
CA VAL A 28 -19.97 -4.75 46.37
C VAL A 28 -19.79 -3.46 47.18
N THR A 29 -20.10 -2.31 46.55
CA THR A 29 -20.83 -1.24 47.23
C THR A 29 -21.75 -0.55 46.23
N LEU A 30 -23.05 -0.66 46.53
CA LEU A 30 -24.20 -0.05 45.90
C LEU A 30 -24.33 1.38 46.48
N LEU A 31 -24.52 2.40 45.65
CA LEU A 31 -25.25 3.60 46.09
C LEU A 31 -26.28 3.96 45.02
N ALA A 32 -27.53 3.95 45.46
CA ALA A 32 -28.73 4.30 44.72
C ALA A 32 -29.18 5.74 45.09
N ALA A 33 -30.22 6.17 44.36
CA ALA A 33 -31.12 7.31 44.62
C ALA A 33 -30.76 8.60 43.84
N LEU A 34 -31.65 9.32 43.14
CA LEU A 34 -33.12 9.40 43.13
C LEU A 34 -33.64 9.86 41.75
N ALA A 35 -34.92 9.61 41.51
CA ALA A 35 -35.67 9.92 40.29
C ALA A 35 -36.54 11.19 40.40
N LEU A 36 -36.65 11.92 39.26
CA LEU A 36 -37.83 12.59 38.64
C LEU A 36 -38.62 13.69 39.43
N PRO A 37 -39.44 14.59 38.81
CA PRO A 37 -40.14 14.45 37.51
C PRO A 37 -40.22 15.69 36.58
N ALA A 38 -40.98 15.48 35.49
CA ALA A 38 -41.24 16.24 34.28
C ALA A 38 -41.94 17.62 34.41
N ALA A 39 -41.83 18.43 33.36
CA ALA A 39 -42.92 19.28 32.86
C ALA A 39 -42.78 19.53 31.34
N ALA A 40 -43.84 19.21 30.61
CA ALA A 40 -44.03 19.50 29.19
C ALA A 40 -44.51 20.95 29.00
N LEU A 41 -44.05 21.61 27.94
CA LEU A 41 -44.74 22.79 27.41
C LEU A 41 -44.77 22.74 25.88
N THR A 42 -46.00 22.65 25.36
CA THR A 42 -46.40 22.83 23.97
C THR A 42 -46.38 24.31 23.59
N ALA A 43 -45.86 24.66 22.42
CA ALA A 43 -46.15 25.92 21.77
C ALA A 43 -46.25 25.74 20.25
N LEU A 44 -47.36 26.24 19.71
CA LEU A 44 -47.79 26.16 18.32
C LEU A 44 -46.98 27.08 17.39
N VAL A 45 -47.02 26.68 16.11
CA VAL A 45 -46.49 27.28 14.87
C VAL A 45 -46.96 28.74 14.64
N PRO A 46 -46.33 29.45 13.67
CA PRO A 46 -47.14 29.81 12.51
C PRO A 46 -46.49 29.40 11.18
N THR A 47 -47.31 28.77 10.35
CA THR A 47 -47.08 28.44 8.96
C THR A 47 -47.14 29.71 8.11
N ALA A 48 -46.06 30.03 7.38
CA ALA A 48 -46.13 30.99 6.28
C ALA A 48 -46.61 30.27 5.02
N SER A 49 -47.80 30.65 4.56
CA SER A 49 -48.39 30.24 3.29
C SER A 49 -47.72 31.00 2.15
N ALA A 50 -47.19 30.28 1.15
CA ALA A 50 -46.83 30.83 -0.14
C ALA A 50 -47.67 30.15 -1.23
N ALA A 51 -48.38 30.97 -2.00
CA ALA A 51 -49.25 30.58 -3.11
C ALA A 51 -48.47 29.95 -4.29
N PRO A 52 -49.13 29.18 -5.18
CA PRO A 52 -48.46 28.50 -6.28
C PRO A 52 -48.23 29.45 -7.48
N ALA A 53 -47.02 29.40 -8.05
CA ALA A 53 -46.67 30.02 -9.33
C ALA A 53 -46.64 28.95 -10.46
N PRO A 54 -46.86 29.32 -11.73
CA PRO A 54 -47.31 28.41 -12.80
C PRO A 54 -46.20 27.52 -13.39
N PRO A 55 -46.53 26.43 -14.11
CA PRO A 55 -45.53 25.53 -14.68
C PRO A 55 -44.96 26.11 -15.97
N GLY A 56 -43.64 26.30 -16.03
CA GLY A 56 -42.97 26.82 -17.21
C GLY A 56 -41.52 26.31 -17.34
N ALA A 57 -41.31 25.52 -18.38
CA ALA A 57 -40.03 25.13 -19.00
C ALA A 57 -39.08 24.23 -18.19
N ALA A 58 -39.00 22.97 -18.63
CA ALA A 58 -37.93 22.05 -18.32
C ALA A 58 -36.58 22.63 -18.80
N ALA A 59 -35.68 22.90 -17.87
CA ALA A 59 -34.27 23.11 -18.14
C ALA A 59 -33.52 21.82 -17.77
N THR A 60 -32.99 21.16 -18.78
CA THR A 60 -32.03 20.05 -18.66
C THR A 60 -30.82 20.51 -17.88
N SER A 61 -30.70 20.09 -16.62
CA SER A 61 -29.50 20.28 -15.82
C SER A 61 -28.44 19.28 -16.27
N THR A 62 -27.52 19.70 -17.14
CA THR A 62 -26.18 19.12 -17.19
C THR A 62 -25.55 19.30 -15.81
N GLN A 63 -25.41 18.22 -15.06
CA GLN A 63 -24.58 18.18 -13.86
C GLN A 63 -23.14 18.45 -14.31
N GLY A 64 -22.72 19.72 -14.22
CA GLY A 64 -21.32 20.08 -14.26
C GLY A 64 -20.62 19.42 -13.09
N ALA A 65 -19.58 18.67 -13.40
CA ALA A 65 -18.66 18.08 -12.43
C ALA A 65 -18.33 19.10 -11.33
N ARG A 66 -18.59 18.72 -10.08
CA ARG A 66 -17.93 19.36 -8.95
C ARG A 66 -16.44 19.19 -9.19
N ALA A 67 -15.72 20.31 -9.29
CA ALA A 67 -14.27 20.31 -9.26
C ALA A 67 -13.84 19.59 -7.97
N ALA A 68 -13.31 18.39 -8.13
CA ALA A 68 -12.53 17.73 -7.11
C ALA A 68 -11.35 18.67 -6.79
N GLY A 69 -11.11 18.90 -5.50
CA GLY A 69 -9.96 19.67 -5.04
C GLY A 69 -8.69 19.09 -5.65
N ALA A 70 -7.74 19.96 -6.02
CA ALA A 70 -6.49 19.61 -6.67
C ALA A 70 -5.95 18.28 -6.12
N THR A 71 -6.10 17.23 -6.93
CA THR A 71 -5.40 15.97 -6.76
C THR A 71 -3.92 16.29 -6.83
N ALA A 72 -3.08 15.54 -6.11
CA ALA A 72 -1.65 15.62 -6.32
C ALA A 72 -1.36 15.14 -7.76
N ASP A 73 -1.30 16.07 -8.71
CA ASP A 73 -1.32 15.75 -10.12
C ASP A 73 0.01 15.11 -10.55
N LEU A 74 0.00 13.78 -10.64
CA LEU A 74 1.06 13.00 -11.27
C LEU A 74 0.93 13.11 -12.80
N PRO A 75 2.05 13.06 -13.55
CA PRO A 75 1.99 12.96 -15.01
C PRO A 75 1.22 11.70 -15.42
N ALA A 76 0.55 11.73 -16.58
CA ALA A 76 -0.29 10.63 -17.07
C ALA A 76 0.42 9.26 -16.96
N HIS A 77 1.70 9.23 -17.35
CA HIS A 77 2.61 8.12 -17.10
C HIS A 77 3.75 8.55 -16.17
N ALA A 78 3.65 8.14 -14.91
CA ALA A 78 4.59 8.42 -13.83
C ALA A 78 5.57 7.27 -13.62
N LEU A 79 6.79 7.64 -13.22
CA LEU A 79 7.81 6.72 -12.74
C LEU A 79 8.00 6.90 -11.23
N VAL A 80 7.77 5.83 -10.46
CA VAL A 80 7.99 5.80 -9.01
C VAL A 80 9.29 5.07 -8.70
N GLY A 81 10.11 5.61 -7.81
CA GLY A 81 11.37 4.99 -7.42
C GLY A 81 11.60 5.04 -5.92
N TYR A 82 11.92 3.88 -5.34
CA TYR A 82 12.42 3.81 -3.97
C TYR A 82 13.86 4.32 -3.91
N LEU A 83 14.13 5.27 -3.01
CA LEU A 83 15.47 5.79 -2.76
C LEU A 83 15.98 5.23 -1.42
N HIS A 84 17.11 4.53 -1.43
CA HIS A 84 17.75 4.03 -0.20
C HIS A 84 18.31 5.21 0.61
N ALA A 85 17.46 5.86 1.40
CA ALA A 85 17.76 7.09 2.12
C ALA A 85 18.25 6.84 3.54
N SER A 86 17.87 5.71 4.17
CA SER A 86 18.25 5.36 5.54
C SER A 86 19.29 4.25 5.68
N PHE A 87 19.71 3.61 4.58
CA PHE A 87 20.61 2.45 4.63
C PHE A 87 21.49 2.30 3.39
N ALA A 88 22.47 1.39 3.47
CA ALA A 88 23.29 0.90 2.36
C ALA A 88 23.13 -0.61 2.20
N ASN A 89 23.01 -1.10 0.96
CA ASN A 89 22.88 -2.52 0.65
C ASN A 89 23.80 -3.01 -0.50
N GLY A 90 24.83 -2.22 -0.85
CA GLY A 90 25.78 -2.55 -1.92
C GLY A 90 25.46 -1.96 -3.30
N SER A 91 24.25 -1.42 -3.52
CA SER A 91 23.90 -0.67 -4.74
C SER A 91 24.53 0.73 -4.83
N GLY A 92 25.12 1.21 -3.73
CA GLY A 92 25.67 2.56 -3.58
C GLY A 92 24.63 3.57 -3.10
N TYR A 93 25.09 4.61 -2.42
CA TYR A 93 24.24 5.73 -1.99
C TYR A 93 24.02 6.72 -3.13
N VAL A 94 22.80 7.24 -3.26
CA VAL A 94 22.43 8.28 -4.22
C VAL A 94 21.98 9.51 -3.43
N PRO A 95 22.75 10.61 -3.46
CA PRO A 95 22.30 11.88 -2.90
C PRO A 95 20.96 12.30 -3.50
N MET A 96 20.09 12.92 -2.71
CA MET A 96 18.76 13.34 -3.18
C MET A 96 18.87 14.30 -4.38
N ALA A 97 19.90 15.15 -4.40
CA ALA A 97 20.18 16.06 -5.50
C ALA A 97 20.60 15.36 -6.81
N ASP A 98 21.12 14.14 -6.71
CA ASP A 98 21.60 13.34 -7.85
C ASP A 98 20.51 12.44 -8.44
N VAL A 99 19.32 12.39 -7.84
CA VAL A 99 18.17 11.64 -8.38
C VAL A 99 17.74 12.30 -9.70
N PRO A 100 17.70 11.56 -10.82
CA PRO A 100 17.30 12.13 -12.12
C PRO A 100 15.86 12.67 -12.13
N ASP A 101 15.58 13.61 -13.04
CA ASP A 101 14.23 14.19 -13.16
C ASP A 101 13.20 13.23 -13.77
N SER A 102 13.64 12.06 -14.25
CA SER A 102 12.76 11.00 -14.76
C SER A 102 11.82 10.45 -13.67
N TRP A 103 12.24 10.49 -12.40
CA TRP A 103 11.49 9.98 -11.25
C TRP A 103 10.45 11.00 -10.78
N ASP A 104 9.17 10.67 -10.95
CA ASP A 104 8.05 11.56 -10.64
C ASP A 104 7.58 11.46 -9.18
N VAL A 105 7.74 10.27 -8.58
CA VAL A 105 7.54 10.01 -7.15
C VAL A 105 8.79 9.33 -6.61
N ILE A 106 9.31 9.85 -5.50
CA ILE A 106 10.52 9.38 -4.83
C ILE A 106 10.15 8.94 -3.42
N ASP A 107 10.24 7.63 -3.18
CA ASP A 107 9.88 7.02 -1.90
C ASP A 107 11.13 6.85 -1.03
N LEU A 108 11.22 7.61 0.05
CA LEU A 108 12.36 7.55 0.97
C LEU A 108 12.30 6.25 1.78
N ALA A 109 13.12 5.28 1.39
CA ALA A 109 13.23 3.97 2.02
C ALA A 109 14.29 4.01 3.14
N PHE A 110 13.93 3.76 4.41
CA PHE A 110 12.60 3.60 5.00
C PHE A 110 12.51 4.28 6.36
N GLY A 111 11.28 4.67 6.74
CA GLY A 111 10.90 4.84 8.14
C GLY A 111 10.59 3.48 8.77
N GLU A 112 11.16 3.20 9.93
CA GLU A 112 11.07 1.88 10.58
C GLU A 112 10.50 1.98 12.01
N PRO A 113 9.76 0.96 12.50
CA PRO A 113 9.22 0.96 13.84
C PRO A 113 10.27 0.61 14.90
N THR A 114 10.16 1.18 16.11
CA THR A 114 11.03 0.78 17.25
C THR A 114 10.82 -0.67 17.69
N SER A 115 9.62 -1.20 17.47
CA SER A 115 9.29 -2.63 17.53
C SER A 115 8.02 -2.88 16.70
N PRO A 116 7.76 -4.12 16.24
CA PRO A 116 6.66 -4.37 15.32
C PRO A 116 5.29 -3.87 15.80
N THR A 117 5.02 -3.89 17.10
CA THR A 117 3.71 -3.48 17.66
C THR A 117 3.70 -2.07 18.26
N SER A 118 4.82 -1.34 18.23
CA SER A 118 4.92 -0.01 18.84
C SER A 118 4.03 1.02 18.14
N GLY A 119 3.94 0.94 16.81
CA GLY A 119 3.44 2.03 15.98
C GLY A 119 4.37 3.25 15.94
N ASP A 120 5.46 3.30 16.72
CA ASP A 120 6.36 4.44 16.79
C ASP A 120 7.42 4.34 15.70
N ILE A 121 7.28 5.16 14.66
CA ILE A 121 8.10 5.15 13.44
C ILE A 121 9.21 6.19 13.51
N HIS A 122 10.43 5.78 13.18
CA HIS A 122 11.61 6.64 13.13
C HIS A 122 12.22 6.63 11.73
N PHE A 123 12.65 7.80 11.29
CA PHE A 123 13.41 7.95 10.05
C PHE A 123 14.70 8.70 10.33
N THR A 124 15.83 8.01 10.16
CA THR A 124 17.17 8.59 10.20
C THR A 124 17.83 8.33 8.87
N ARG A 125 18.51 9.34 8.30
CA ARG A 125 19.24 9.16 7.04
C ARG A 125 20.41 8.19 7.22
N CYS A 126 20.87 7.62 6.11
CA CYS A 126 21.95 6.65 6.10
C CYS A 126 23.17 7.24 6.82
N PRO A 127 23.70 6.58 7.88
CA PRO A 127 24.87 7.06 8.59
C PRO A 127 26.06 7.19 7.64
N THR A 128 26.88 8.23 7.81
CA THR A 128 28.06 8.44 6.95
C THR A 128 29.09 7.30 7.03
N ALA A 129 29.07 6.51 8.10
CA ALA A 129 29.86 5.29 8.22
C ALA A 129 29.48 4.23 7.18
N ASP A 130 28.19 4.11 6.87
CA ASP A 130 27.65 3.15 5.90
C ASP A 130 27.48 3.77 4.50
N CYS A 131 27.22 5.09 4.45
CA CYS A 131 27.07 5.89 3.24
C CYS A 131 28.07 7.08 3.25
N PRO A 132 29.33 6.88 2.85
CA PRO A 132 30.37 7.92 2.93
C PRO A 132 30.06 9.23 2.20
N ASN A 133 29.21 9.17 1.18
CA ASN A 133 28.79 10.32 0.38
C ASN A 133 27.40 10.86 0.78
N ALA A 134 26.87 10.47 1.94
CA ALA A 134 25.60 11.00 2.42
C ALA A 134 25.71 12.51 2.67
N GLU A 135 24.75 13.26 2.12
CA GLU A 135 24.70 14.72 2.25
C GLU A 135 24.35 15.16 3.69
N SER A 136 24.33 16.46 3.98
CA SER A 136 23.84 16.95 5.28
C SER A 136 22.30 16.94 5.34
N ASP A 137 21.71 17.02 6.54
CA ASP A 137 20.25 17.13 6.66
C ASP A 137 19.71 18.40 5.99
N ALA A 138 20.48 19.48 6.03
CA ALA A 138 20.12 20.75 5.40
C ALA A 138 20.13 20.62 3.87
N ASP A 139 21.16 19.98 3.31
CA ASP A 139 21.26 19.75 1.86
C ASP A 139 20.19 18.78 1.38
N PHE A 140 19.91 17.71 2.14
CA PHE A 140 18.86 16.76 1.83
C PHE A 140 17.48 17.44 1.79
N LYS A 141 17.15 18.26 2.80
CA LYS A 141 15.91 19.05 2.81
C LYS A 141 15.84 20.07 1.66
N ALA A 142 16.96 20.67 1.30
CA ALA A 142 17.02 21.60 0.17
C ALA A 142 16.78 20.87 -1.16
N ALA A 143 17.36 19.68 -1.33
CA ALA A 143 17.18 18.84 -2.51
C ALA A 143 15.74 18.33 -2.64
N ILE A 144 15.10 17.91 -1.54
CA ILE A 144 13.66 17.57 -1.52
C ILE A 144 12.83 18.74 -2.06
N LYS A 145 13.05 19.95 -1.53
CA LYS A 145 12.32 21.15 -1.97
C LYS A 145 12.59 21.49 -3.44
N ALA A 146 13.81 21.28 -3.93
CA ALA A 146 14.14 21.48 -5.34
C ALA A 146 13.35 20.52 -6.24
N LYS A 147 13.28 19.23 -5.89
CA LYS A 147 12.48 18.24 -6.62
C LYS A 147 10.99 18.58 -6.58
N GLN A 148 10.47 19.00 -5.43
CA GLN A 148 9.08 19.45 -5.31
C GLN A 148 8.78 20.69 -6.18
N ALA A 149 9.72 21.63 -6.28
CA ALA A 149 9.58 22.81 -7.14
C ALA A 149 9.55 22.45 -8.64
N GLU A 150 10.10 21.30 -9.01
CA GLU A 150 10.03 20.69 -10.35
C GLU A 150 8.78 19.80 -10.54
N GLY A 151 7.86 19.80 -9.57
CA GLY A 151 6.60 19.06 -9.62
C GLY A 151 6.68 17.61 -9.15
N LYS A 152 7.85 17.14 -8.69
CA LYS A 152 8.05 15.77 -8.18
C LYS A 152 7.40 15.61 -6.81
N LYS A 153 7.05 14.38 -6.45
CA LYS A 153 6.55 14.03 -5.11
C LYS A 153 7.61 13.28 -4.33
N VAL A 154 7.81 13.64 -3.07
CA VAL A 154 8.74 12.94 -2.18
C VAL A 154 7.97 12.44 -0.97
N LEU A 155 7.95 11.12 -0.78
CA LEU A 155 7.17 10.46 0.27
C LEU A 155 8.09 9.79 1.27
N ILE A 156 7.64 9.63 2.51
CA ILE A 156 8.25 8.64 3.40
C ILE A 156 7.64 7.29 3.06
N SER A 157 8.45 6.25 2.82
CA SER A 157 7.96 4.88 2.78
C SER A 157 8.18 4.20 4.13
N ILE A 158 7.15 3.51 4.62
CA ILE A 158 7.19 2.78 5.88
C ILE A 158 6.97 1.31 5.60
N GLY A 159 7.94 0.50 6.04
CA GLY A 159 7.89 -0.94 5.88
C GLY A 159 9.20 -1.50 5.34
N GLY A 160 9.10 -2.25 4.25
CA GLY A 160 10.18 -3.07 3.72
C GLY A 160 10.47 -4.30 4.57
N ALA A 161 11.35 -5.17 4.06
CA ALA A 161 11.63 -6.49 4.63
C ALA A 161 11.95 -6.50 6.15
N ASN A 162 12.57 -5.43 6.66
CA ASN A 162 12.97 -5.32 8.08
C ASN A 162 12.00 -4.46 8.93
N GLY A 163 11.12 -3.66 8.30
CA GLY A 163 10.31 -2.64 8.97
C GLY A 163 8.87 -3.07 9.26
N GLN A 164 8.64 -4.31 9.70
CA GLN A 164 7.28 -4.83 9.91
C GLN A 164 6.48 -4.03 10.95
N VAL A 165 5.29 -3.54 10.60
CA VAL A 165 4.43 -2.73 11.47
C VAL A 165 3.08 -3.43 11.70
N GLN A 166 2.70 -3.61 12.96
CA GLN A 166 1.45 -4.24 13.39
C GLN A 166 0.69 -3.32 14.36
N LEU A 167 -0.28 -2.56 13.83
CA LEU A 167 -1.10 -1.64 14.61
C LEU A 167 -2.20 -2.41 15.37
N THR A 168 -1.82 -3.20 16.37
CA THR A 168 -2.74 -4.08 17.12
C THR A 168 -3.67 -3.34 18.08
N THR A 169 -3.34 -2.08 18.42
CA THR A 169 -4.12 -1.27 19.37
C THR A 169 -4.29 0.16 18.87
N THR A 170 -5.27 0.88 19.41
CA THR A 170 -5.46 2.30 19.12
C THR A 170 -4.29 3.15 19.63
N ALA A 171 -3.59 2.73 20.69
CA ALA A 171 -2.39 3.42 21.15
C ALA A 171 -1.24 3.32 20.13
N ALA A 172 -1.02 2.13 19.56
CA ALA A 172 -0.05 1.96 18.47
C ALA A 172 -0.46 2.75 17.22
N ARG A 173 -1.75 2.77 16.88
CA ARG A 173 -2.29 3.63 15.82
C ARG A 173 -1.98 5.11 16.06
N ASP A 174 -2.22 5.60 17.27
CA ASP A 174 -2.01 7.02 17.61
C ASP A 174 -0.53 7.38 17.60
N ALA A 175 0.34 6.48 18.09
CA ALA A 175 1.78 6.61 17.96
C ALA A 175 2.20 6.70 16.49
N PHE A 176 1.66 5.84 15.63
CA PHE A 176 1.93 5.85 14.18
C PHE A 176 1.52 7.16 13.53
N VAL A 177 0.29 7.62 13.77
CA VAL A 177 -0.17 8.90 13.21
C VAL A 177 0.73 10.05 13.67
N SER A 178 1.13 10.06 14.94
CA SER A 178 2.00 11.11 15.49
C SER A 178 3.41 11.06 14.89
N SER A 179 4.08 9.93 14.94
CA SER A 179 5.48 9.83 14.53
C SER A 179 5.64 10.00 13.01
N VAL A 180 4.70 9.47 12.22
CA VAL A 180 4.70 9.64 10.76
C VAL A 180 4.42 11.09 10.38
N SER A 181 3.48 11.73 11.07
CA SER A 181 3.26 13.17 10.95
C SER A 181 4.52 13.98 11.22
N ASP A 182 5.24 13.65 12.30
CA ASP A 182 6.44 14.38 12.69
C ASP A 182 7.56 14.21 11.64
N ILE A 183 7.68 13.03 11.03
CA ILE A 183 8.60 12.79 9.91
C ILE A 183 8.23 13.65 8.71
N ILE A 184 6.96 13.61 8.28
CA ILE A 184 6.46 14.42 7.15
C ILE A 184 6.72 15.91 7.39
N ASP A 185 6.37 16.40 8.57
CA ASP A 185 6.51 17.82 8.94
C ASP A 185 7.99 18.23 9.03
N THR A 186 8.85 17.34 9.54
CA THR A 186 10.29 17.60 9.70
C THR A 186 11.03 17.70 8.37
N TRP A 187 10.72 16.80 7.43
CA TRP A 187 11.41 16.72 6.14
C TRP A 187 10.68 17.47 5.02
N GLY A 188 9.44 17.91 5.25
CA GLY A 188 8.63 18.64 4.29
C GLY A 188 8.12 17.75 3.15
N LEU A 189 7.65 16.54 3.48
CA LEU A 189 7.28 15.52 2.49
C LEU A 189 5.85 15.72 1.96
N ASP A 190 5.57 15.22 0.75
CA ASP A 190 4.25 15.31 0.12
C ASP A 190 3.25 14.27 0.66
N GLY A 191 3.76 13.24 1.34
CA GLY A 191 2.91 12.22 1.94
C GLY A 191 3.63 10.93 2.29
N LEU A 192 2.95 9.81 2.08
CA LEU A 192 3.26 8.51 2.66
C LEU A 192 3.06 7.37 1.65
N ASP A 193 4.04 6.49 1.60
CA ASP A 193 3.95 5.17 0.99
C ASP A 193 3.84 4.07 2.08
N ILE A 194 2.91 3.13 1.89
CA ILE A 194 2.75 1.97 2.78
C ILE A 194 3.30 0.71 2.13
N ASP A 195 4.47 0.31 2.57
CA ASP A 195 5.19 -0.88 2.11
C ASP A 195 5.14 -2.01 3.17
N PHE A 196 3.94 -2.26 3.69
CA PHE A 196 3.71 -3.20 4.77
C PHE A 196 3.77 -4.64 4.25
N GLU A 197 4.93 -5.27 4.43
CA GLU A 197 5.24 -6.64 4.01
C GLU A 197 5.18 -7.64 5.19
N GLY A 198 5.44 -8.91 4.89
CA GLY A 198 5.78 -9.92 5.90
C GLY A 198 4.62 -10.25 6.85
N HIS A 199 4.69 -9.82 8.11
CA HIS A 199 3.64 -10.05 9.12
C HIS A 199 2.95 -8.76 9.56
N SER A 200 3.06 -7.69 8.77
CA SER A 200 2.47 -6.39 9.09
C SER A 200 0.94 -6.43 9.07
N LEU A 201 0.36 -7.19 8.15
CA LEU A 201 -1.08 -7.36 8.00
C LEU A 201 -1.48 -8.83 7.96
N SER A 202 -2.61 -9.13 8.58
CA SER A 202 -3.28 -10.43 8.55
C SER A 202 -4.75 -10.24 8.86
N LEU A 203 -5.54 -11.29 8.65
CA LEU A 203 -6.95 -11.37 8.97
C LEU A 203 -7.20 -12.39 10.07
N ASP A 204 -7.91 -11.96 11.11
CA ASP A 204 -8.42 -12.83 12.16
C ASP A 204 -9.43 -13.83 11.60
N SER A 205 -9.57 -14.97 12.27
CA SER A 205 -10.58 -15.97 11.89
C SER A 205 -11.99 -15.37 11.93
N GLY A 206 -12.72 -15.54 10.82
CA GLY A 206 -14.08 -15.01 10.65
C GLY A 206 -14.15 -13.57 10.12
N ASP A 207 -13.02 -12.92 9.84
CA ASP A 207 -12.98 -11.65 9.10
C ASP A 207 -12.97 -11.92 7.58
N THR A 208 -14.16 -12.12 7.01
CA THR A 208 -14.35 -12.56 5.61
C THR A 208 -14.94 -11.49 4.69
N ASP A 209 -15.23 -10.30 5.22
CA ASP A 209 -15.83 -9.19 4.46
C ASP A 209 -14.84 -8.03 4.38
N PHE A 210 -14.10 -7.94 3.27
CA PHE A 210 -13.12 -6.87 3.04
C PHE A 210 -13.75 -5.46 3.08
N LYS A 211 -15.06 -5.33 2.91
CA LYS A 211 -15.76 -4.04 2.95
C LYS A 211 -15.97 -3.56 4.38
N ASN A 212 -16.01 -4.49 5.34
CA ASN A 212 -16.26 -4.24 6.76
C ASN A 212 -15.26 -5.04 7.63
N PRO A 213 -13.95 -4.75 7.52
CA PRO A 213 -12.92 -5.49 8.25
C PRO A 213 -13.09 -5.32 9.76
N LYS A 214 -12.69 -6.35 10.50
CA LYS A 214 -12.77 -6.38 11.98
C LYS A 214 -11.41 -6.60 12.64
N THR A 215 -10.45 -7.14 11.90
CA THR A 215 -9.12 -7.46 12.40
C THR A 215 -8.40 -6.18 12.84
N PRO A 216 -7.92 -6.07 14.10
CA PRO A 216 -7.39 -4.83 14.64
C PRO A 216 -6.27 -4.20 13.81
N VAL A 217 -5.32 -4.99 13.29
CA VAL A 217 -4.20 -4.45 12.48
C VAL A 217 -4.70 -3.76 11.20
N VAL A 218 -5.74 -4.30 10.56
CA VAL A 218 -6.37 -3.72 9.36
C VAL A 218 -7.20 -2.49 9.72
N VAL A 219 -8.08 -2.60 10.72
CA VAL A 219 -8.97 -1.50 11.13
C VAL A 219 -8.17 -0.29 11.61
N ASN A 220 -7.12 -0.52 12.38
CA ASN A 220 -6.26 0.55 12.89
C ASN A 220 -5.43 1.18 11.78
N LEU A 221 -4.92 0.41 10.81
CA LEU A 221 -4.22 0.98 9.65
C LEU A 221 -5.16 1.88 8.84
N ILE A 222 -6.36 1.41 8.50
CA ILE A 222 -7.36 2.24 7.79
C ILE A 222 -7.65 3.53 8.58
N SER A 223 -7.83 3.43 9.90
CA SER A 223 -8.06 4.59 10.76
C SER A 223 -6.87 5.55 10.78
N ALA A 224 -5.64 5.05 10.82
CA ALA A 224 -4.43 5.88 10.82
C ALA A 224 -4.30 6.66 9.50
N LEU A 225 -4.44 5.98 8.37
CA LEU A 225 -4.30 6.59 7.04
C LEU A 225 -5.39 7.64 6.78
N LYS A 226 -6.64 7.38 7.18
CA LYS A 226 -7.72 8.40 7.12
C LYS A 226 -7.41 9.61 8.00
N THR A 227 -6.78 9.41 9.15
CA THR A 227 -6.39 10.51 10.05
C THR A 227 -5.29 11.36 9.44
N LEU A 228 -4.27 10.74 8.82
CA LEU A 228 -3.21 11.45 8.10
C LEU A 228 -3.77 12.22 6.89
N LYS A 229 -4.62 11.58 6.08
CA LYS A 229 -5.31 12.25 4.95
C LYS A 229 -6.12 13.46 5.43
N ALA A 230 -6.86 13.34 6.53
CA ALA A 230 -7.62 14.45 7.09
C ALA A 230 -6.72 15.58 7.62
N LYS A 231 -5.55 15.27 8.17
CA LYS A 231 -4.58 16.25 8.66
C LYS A 231 -3.98 17.08 7.51
N TYR A 232 -3.54 16.42 6.44
CA TYR A 232 -2.80 17.04 5.34
C TYR A 232 -3.68 17.51 4.16
N GLY A 233 -4.94 17.04 4.11
CA GLY A 233 -5.92 17.47 3.12
C GLY A 233 -5.69 16.88 1.73
N SER A 234 -6.22 17.57 0.71
CA SER A 234 -6.20 17.08 -0.67
C SER A 234 -4.79 16.97 -1.27
N GLY A 235 -3.83 17.73 -0.76
CA GLY A 235 -2.44 17.69 -1.20
C GLY A 235 -1.64 16.46 -0.72
N PHE A 236 -2.20 15.67 0.21
CA PHE A 236 -1.53 14.47 0.71
C PHE A 236 -1.51 13.38 -0.34
N VAL A 237 -0.29 12.97 -0.73
CA VAL A 237 -0.02 11.84 -1.61
C VAL A 237 -0.01 10.56 -0.77
N LEU A 238 -0.82 9.59 -1.16
CA LEU A 238 -0.87 8.28 -0.51
C LEU A 238 -0.62 7.21 -1.55
N THR A 239 0.42 6.40 -1.34
CA THR A 239 0.75 5.24 -2.18
C THR A 239 0.84 3.97 -1.34
N MET A 240 0.78 2.81 -2.01
CA MET A 240 0.87 1.50 -1.38
C MET A 240 1.62 0.53 -2.29
N ALA A 241 2.53 -0.26 -1.72
CA ALA A 241 3.30 -1.28 -2.41
C ALA A 241 3.16 -2.69 -1.80
N PRO A 242 1.96 -3.25 -1.69
CA PRO A 242 1.83 -4.60 -1.17
C PRO A 242 2.45 -5.65 -2.11
N GLU A 243 2.93 -6.76 -1.56
CA GLU A 243 3.22 -7.97 -2.33
C GLU A 243 1.92 -8.54 -2.92
N THR A 244 2.01 -9.26 -4.05
CA THR A 244 0.88 -9.97 -4.68
C THR A 244 0.14 -10.90 -3.72
N PHE A 245 0.86 -11.44 -2.72
CA PHE A 245 0.34 -12.28 -1.66
C PHE A 245 -0.80 -11.60 -0.87
N PHE A 246 -0.70 -10.30 -0.64
CA PHE A 246 -1.70 -9.57 0.14
C PHE A 246 -2.84 -9.01 -0.72
N VAL A 247 -2.77 -9.15 -2.06
CA VAL A 247 -3.73 -8.58 -3.00
C VAL A 247 -4.29 -9.65 -3.95
N GLN A 248 -3.58 -9.99 -5.03
CA GLN A 248 -4.07 -10.88 -6.09
C GLN A 248 -4.28 -12.32 -5.60
N LEU A 249 -3.49 -12.82 -4.65
CA LEU A 249 -3.76 -14.12 -4.02
C LEU A 249 -5.15 -14.17 -3.37
N GLY A 250 -5.71 -13.00 -3.02
CA GLY A 250 -7.09 -12.76 -2.61
C GLY A 250 -8.14 -13.37 -3.53
N TYR A 251 -7.84 -13.55 -4.82
CA TYR A 251 -8.72 -14.23 -5.77
C TYR A 251 -8.98 -15.70 -5.37
N GLN A 252 -7.95 -16.39 -4.89
CA GLN A 252 -8.05 -17.78 -4.45
C GLN A 252 -8.31 -17.93 -2.95
N PHE A 253 -7.67 -17.09 -2.14
CA PHE A 253 -7.63 -17.23 -0.68
C PHE A 253 -7.77 -15.89 0.01
N TYR A 254 -8.67 -15.80 0.98
CA TYR A 254 -8.89 -14.60 1.77
C TYR A 254 -8.84 -14.91 3.27
N GLY A 255 -7.76 -14.48 3.92
CA GLY A 255 -7.46 -14.79 5.31
C GLY A 255 -7.30 -16.29 5.58
N GLY A 256 -7.45 -16.69 6.84
CA GLY A 256 -7.28 -18.10 7.25
C GLY A 256 -8.28 -19.07 6.61
N GLY A 257 -9.36 -18.53 6.02
CA GLY A 257 -10.42 -19.28 5.35
C GLY A 257 -11.01 -20.42 6.19
N SER A 258 -11.70 -21.34 5.53
CA SER A 258 -12.19 -22.59 6.16
C SER A 258 -11.19 -23.74 6.02
N GLY A 259 -10.15 -23.60 5.22
CA GLY A 259 -9.19 -24.67 4.90
C GLY A 259 -7.80 -24.50 5.52
N GLY A 260 -7.62 -23.55 6.45
CA GLY A 260 -6.33 -23.31 7.09
C GLY A 260 -5.32 -22.61 6.18
N GLN A 261 -5.81 -21.72 5.32
CA GLN A 261 -4.98 -20.86 4.48
C GLN A 261 -4.13 -19.90 5.35
N ASP A 262 -3.11 -19.29 4.76
CA ASP A 262 -2.32 -18.28 5.46
C ASP A 262 -3.21 -17.04 5.74
N PRO A 263 -3.29 -16.55 7.00
CA PRO A 263 -4.14 -15.42 7.36
C PRO A 263 -3.76 -14.10 6.68
N ARG A 264 -2.59 -14.01 6.03
CA ARG A 264 -2.13 -12.82 5.32
C ARG A 264 -2.66 -12.74 3.88
N ALA A 265 -3.16 -13.83 3.32
CA ALA A 265 -3.64 -13.88 1.95
C ALA A 265 -4.80 -12.88 1.74
N GLY A 266 -4.64 -11.94 0.82
CA GLY A 266 -5.64 -10.89 0.56
C GLY A 266 -5.81 -9.86 1.69
N ALA A 267 -4.96 -9.83 2.71
CA ALA A 267 -5.16 -8.97 3.89
C ALA A 267 -5.04 -7.46 3.60
N TYR A 268 -4.53 -7.06 2.43
CA TYR A 268 -4.49 -5.66 2.01
C TYR A 268 -5.77 -5.18 1.33
N LEU A 269 -6.59 -6.09 0.76
CA LEU A 269 -7.84 -5.74 0.08
C LEU A 269 -8.75 -4.82 0.90
N PRO A 270 -9.00 -5.04 2.21
CA PRO A 270 -9.80 -4.10 3.00
C PRO A 270 -9.20 -2.71 3.11
N VAL A 271 -7.86 -2.60 3.15
CA VAL A 271 -7.16 -1.31 3.23
C VAL A 271 -7.31 -0.54 1.92
N ILE A 272 -7.04 -1.20 0.78
CA ILE A 272 -7.21 -0.61 -0.55
C ILE A 272 -8.67 -0.21 -0.75
N TYR A 273 -9.61 -1.10 -0.44
CA TYR A 273 -11.03 -0.82 -0.59
C TYR A 273 -11.46 0.41 0.21
N ALA A 274 -11.04 0.51 1.48
CA ALA A 274 -11.46 1.59 2.36
C ALA A 274 -10.88 2.96 1.97
N LEU A 275 -9.74 2.99 1.26
CA LEU A 275 -9.04 4.21 0.86
C LEU A 275 -9.00 4.46 -0.64
N ARG A 276 -9.67 3.65 -1.46
CA ARG A 276 -9.63 3.76 -2.93
C ARG A 276 -9.97 5.15 -3.47
N ASP A 277 -10.78 5.94 -2.76
CA ASP A 277 -11.13 7.32 -3.16
C ASP A 277 -10.05 8.35 -2.76
N ASP A 278 -9.17 7.99 -1.82
CA ASP A 278 -8.06 8.82 -1.29
C ASP A 278 -6.68 8.39 -1.82
N LEU A 279 -6.57 7.16 -2.35
CA LEU A 279 -5.35 6.53 -2.84
C LEU A 279 -4.87 7.23 -4.12
N THR A 280 -3.63 7.70 -4.12
CA THR A 280 -3.01 8.32 -5.29
C THR A 280 -2.54 7.25 -6.27
N LEU A 281 -1.86 6.21 -5.76
CA LEU A 281 -1.30 5.15 -6.59
C LEU A 281 -1.16 3.84 -5.80
N LEU A 282 -1.57 2.74 -6.41
CA LEU A 282 -1.26 1.38 -6.01
C LEU A 282 -0.21 0.83 -6.97
N HIS A 283 0.93 0.38 -6.45
CA HIS A 283 1.95 -0.29 -7.22
C HIS A 283 2.36 -1.59 -6.53
N VAL A 284 1.56 -2.64 -6.79
CA VAL A 284 1.81 -3.98 -6.28
C VAL A 284 3.20 -4.45 -6.73
N GLN A 285 3.92 -5.10 -5.82
CA GLN A 285 5.23 -5.67 -6.11
C GLN A 285 5.08 -6.95 -6.95
N ASP A 286 5.24 -6.86 -8.26
CA ASP A 286 5.17 -8.00 -9.18
C ASP A 286 6.49 -8.80 -9.23
N TYR A 287 7.14 -8.94 -8.08
CA TYR A 287 8.45 -9.56 -7.92
C TYR A 287 8.57 -10.20 -6.55
N ASN A 288 9.60 -11.04 -6.36
CA ASN A 288 9.73 -11.93 -5.20
C ASN A 288 8.46 -12.76 -4.90
N SER A 289 7.60 -12.94 -5.91
CA SER A 289 6.29 -13.56 -5.81
C SER A 289 6.34 -15.05 -6.18
N GLY A 290 5.56 -15.86 -5.47
CA GLY A 290 5.18 -17.17 -5.99
C GLY A 290 4.23 -17.07 -7.19
N PRO A 291 3.83 -18.20 -7.79
CA PRO A 291 2.80 -18.20 -8.82
C PRO A 291 1.47 -17.66 -8.30
N ILE A 292 0.79 -16.84 -9.09
CA ILE A 292 -0.53 -16.28 -8.76
C ILE A 292 -1.52 -16.68 -9.86
N MET A 293 -2.74 -17.02 -9.45
CA MET A 293 -3.83 -17.31 -10.39
C MET A 293 -4.39 -16.02 -10.98
N GLY A 294 -4.39 -15.91 -12.30
CA GLY A 294 -5.01 -14.81 -13.05
C GLY A 294 -6.52 -14.98 -13.20
N LEU A 295 -7.17 -13.98 -13.82
CA LEU A 295 -8.61 -14.01 -14.14
C LEU A 295 -9.00 -15.07 -15.18
N ASP A 296 -8.02 -15.66 -15.86
CA ASP A 296 -8.18 -16.77 -16.81
C ASP A 296 -8.11 -18.15 -16.13
N ASP A 297 -8.10 -18.17 -14.79
CA ASP A 297 -7.93 -19.36 -13.97
C ASP A 297 -6.65 -20.16 -14.30
N GLN A 298 -5.59 -19.47 -14.77
CA GLN A 298 -4.25 -20.03 -14.94
C GLN A 298 -3.24 -19.42 -13.96
N TYR A 299 -2.24 -20.21 -13.58
CA TYR A 299 -1.11 -19.72 -12.78
C TYR A 299 -0.11 -18.99 -13.65
N HIS A 300 0.20 -17.74 -13.28
CA HIS A 300 1.26 -16.94 -13.88
C HIS A 300 2.45 -16.84 -12.92
N THR A 301 3.67 -16.76 -13.46
CA THR A 301 4.92 -16.67 -12.68
C THR A 301 5.70 -15.42 -13.09
N MET A 302 6.26 -14.71 -12.10
CA MET A 302 7.08 -13.50 -12.31
C MET A 302 8.29 -13.69 -13.24
N GLY A 303 8.80 -12.58 -13.78
CA GLY A 303 10.00 -12.54 -14.64
C GLY A 303 9.70 -12.43 -16.14
N GLY A 304 8.51 -11.98 -16.53
CA GLY A 304 8.11 -11.75 -17.92
C GLY A 304 6.83 -10.92 -18.03
N ALA A 305 6.54 -10.44 -19.24
CA ALA A 305 5.41 -9.55 -19.50
C ALA A 305 4.05 -10.12 -19.07
N ASP A 306 3.83 -11.41 -19.32
CA ASP A 306 2.56 -12.12 -19.07
C ASP A 306 2.11 -12.02 -17.60
N PHE A 307 3.04 -12.11 -16.65
CA PHE A 307 2.73 -11.94 -15.22
C PHE A 307 2.25 -10.53 -14.90
N HIS A 308 2.97 -9.52 -15.37
CA HIS A 308 2.60 -8.11 -15.14
C HIS A 308 1.24 -7.77 -15.76
N ILE A 309 0.97 -8.30 -16.95
CA ILE A 309 -0.32 -8.10 -17.61
C ILE A 309 -1.43 -8.74 -16.80
N ALA A 310 -1.30 -10.01 -16.40
CA ALA A 310 -2.32 -10.72 -15.63
C ALA A 310 -2.57 -10.09 -14.24
N MET A 311 -1.50 -9.75 -13.51
CA MET A 311 -1.61 -9.16 -12.17
C MET A 311 -2.22 -7.76 -12.19
N THR A 312 -1.91 -6.98 -13.22
CA THR A 312 -2.48 -5.63 -13.39
C THR A 312 -3.92 -5.68 -13.86
N ASP A 313 -4.27 -6.60 -14.78
CA ASP A 313 -5.66 -6.76 -15.27
C ASP A 313 -6.63 -7.10 -14.12
N MET A 314 -6.19 -7.87 -13.11
CA MET A 314 -6.99 -8.10 -11.90
C MET A 314 -7.39 -6.81 -11.18
N LEU A 315 -6.49 -5.83 -11.09
CA LEU A 315 -6.77 -4.55 -10.44
C LEU A 315 -7.64 -3.64 -11.31
N LEU A 316 -7.49 -3.72 -12.63
CA LEU A 316 -8.22 -2.90 -13.61
C LEU A 316 -9.64 -3.44 -13.88
N THR A 317 -9.85 -4.73 -13.68
CA THR A 317 -11.14 -5.40 -13.92
C THR A 317 -11.92 -5.64 -12.62
N GLY A 318 -11.21 -5.83 -11.52
CA GLY A 318 -11.77 -6.38 -10.28
C GLY A 318 -11.88 -7.91 -10.36
N PHE A 319 -12.11 -8.55 -9.22
CA PHE A 319 -12.10 -10.01 -9.12
C PHE A 319 -12.94 -10.54 -7.94
N PRO A 320 -13.56 -11.73 -8.05
CA PRO A 320 -14.24 -12.38 -6.94
C PRO A 320 -13.22 -12.80 -5.86
N VAL A 321 -13.40 -12.31 -4.64
CA VAL A 321 -12.50 -12.64 -3.52
C VAL A 321 -12.80 -14.06 -3.06
N ALA A 322 -11.75 -14.88 -2.93
CA ALA A 322 -11.82 -16.31 -2.61
C ALA A 322 -12.82 -17.08 -3.51
N GLY A 323 -12.93 -16.70 -4.79
CA GLY A 323 -13.85 -17.27 -5.76
C GLY A 323 -15.34 -16.98 -5.52
N ASP A 324 -15.69 -16.11 -4.57
CA ASP A 324 -17.07 -15.75 -4.28
C ASP A 324 -17.55 -14.64 -5.24
N SER A 325 -18.40 -15.03 -6.20
CA SER A 325 -19.01 -14.10 -7.17
C SER A 325 -19.96 -13.09 -6.54
N GLY A 326 -20.42 -13.31 -5.30
CA GLY A 326 -21.17 -12.34 -4.50
C GLY A 326 -20.27 -11.32 -3.80
N ASN A 327 -18.96 -11.55 -3.76
CA ASN A 327 -17.99 -10.72 -3.05
C ASN A 327 -16.82 -10.28 -3.95
N VAL A 328 -17.14 -9.43 -4.92
CA VAL A 328 -16.17 -8.91 -5.89
C VAL A 328 -15.42 -7.71 -5.35
N PHE A 329 -14.08 -7.77 -5.34
CA PHE A 329 -13.21 -6.61 -5.17
C PHE A 329 -13.33 -5.74 -6.44
N PRO A 330 -13.72 -4.45 -6.31
CA PRO A 330 -13.98 -3.62 -7.48
C PRO A 330 -12.69 -3.25 -8.22
N ALA A 331 -12.83 -2.97 -9.52
CA ALA A 331 -11.78 -2.32 -10.30
C ALA A 331 -11.33 -1.00 -9.66
N LEU A 332 -10.05 -0.70 -9.79
CA LEU A 332 -9.48 0.63 -9.56
C LEU A 332 -9.46 1.42 -10.86
N ALA A 333 -9.43 2.76 -10.75
CA ALA A 333 -9.19 3.57 -11.94
C ALA A 333 -7.77 3.29 -12.48
N PRO A 334 -7.57 3.17 -13.81
CA PRO A 334 -6.24 2.94 -14.38
C PRO A 334 -5.18 3.93 -13.91
N SER A 335 -5.58 5.18 -13.70
CA SER A 335 -4.73 6.27 -13.20
C SER A 335 -4.26 6.11 -11.75
N GLN A 336 -4.78 5.10 -11.03
CA GLN A 336 -4.38 4.71 -9.68
C GLN A 336 -3.56 3.42 -9.66
N VAL A 337 -3.20 2.84 -10.81
CA VAL A 337 -2.49 1.57 -10.88
C VAL A 337 -1.17 1.74 -11.62
N ALA A 338 -0.08 1.31 -11.01
CA ALA A 338 1.22 1.15 -11.63
C ALA A 338 1.77 -0.26 -11.37
N ILE A 339 2.74 -0.69 -12.18
CA ILE A 339 3.37 -2.02 -12.06
C ILE A 339 4.65 -1.87 -11.25
N GLY A 340 4.81 -2.62 -10.15
CA GLY A 340 6.05 -2.63 -9.36
C GLY A 340 7.04 -3.68 -9.86
N LEU A 341 8.27 -3.26 -10.22
CA LEU A 341 9.29 -4.16 -10.77
C LEU A 341 10.68 -3.98 -10.13
N PRO A 342 11.56 -4.98 -10.15
CA PRO A 342 12.97 -4.80 -9.81
C PRO A 342 13.67 -4.01 -10.91
N ALA A 343 14.46 -2.99 -10.55
CA ALA A 343 15.20 -2.16 -11.49
C ALA A 343 16.29 -2.95 -12.23
N SER A 344 16.78 -4.02 -11.60
CA SER A 344 17.81 -4.91 -12.14
C SER A 344 17.70 -6.31 -11.53
N ALA A 345 18.42 -7.27 -12.11
CA ALA A 345 18.54 -8.62 -11.56
C ALA A 345 19.14 -8.68 -10.15
N ASN A 346 19.80 -7.62 -9.68
CA ASN A 346 20.34 -7.52 -8.32
C ASN A 346 19.33 -7.00 -7.30
N ALA A 347 18.20 -6.43 -7.76
CA ALA A 347 17.24 -5.79 -6.89
C ALA A 347 16.21 -6.77 -6.28
N GLY A 348 15.92 -7.88 -6.96
CA GLY A 348 14.98 -8.90 -6.50
C GLY A 348 14.78 -10.00 -7.54
N GLY A 349 14.17 -11.12 -7.12
CA GLY A 349 13.73 -12.17 -8.04
C GLY A 349 12.54 -11.70 -8.87
N GLY A 350 12.46 -12.10 -10.14
CA GLY A 350 11.40 -11.64 -11.04
C GLY A 350 11.76 -10.40 -11.86
N TYR A 351 13.05 -10.05 -11.96
CA TYR A 351 13.52 -9.05 -12.92
C TYR A 351 13.03 -9.36 -14.34
N THR A 352 12.54 -8.33 -15.01
CA THR A 352 11.95 -8.40 -16.35
C THR A 352 12.77 -7.54 -17.31
N THR A 353 13.02 -8.03 -18.52
CA THR A 353 13.82 -7.30 -19.51
C THR A 353 13.12 -6.01 -19.96
N PRO A 354 13.85 -4.97 -20.40
CA PRO A 354 13.24 -3.75 -20.95
C PRO A 354 12.19 -4.01 -22.04
N GLY A 355 12.44 -5.00 -22.91
CA GLY A 355 11.51 -5.39 -23.98
C GLY A 355 10.20 -5.97 -23.45
N ASP A 356 10.26 -6.80 -22.41
CA ASP A 356 9.08 -7.38 -21.77
C ASP A 356 8.32 -6.35 -20.94
N VAL A 357 9.02 -5.40 -20.30
CA VAL A 357 8.38 -4.25 -19.63
C VAL A 357 7.56 -3.43 -20.64
N ASN A 358 8.15 -3.12 -21.81
CA ASN A 358 7.45 -2.40 -22.88
C ASN A 358 6.28 -3.22 -23.44
N THR A 359 6.43 -4.55 -23.51
CA THR A 359 5.35 -5.44 -23.94
C THR A 359 4.17 -5.38 -22.98
N ALA A 360 4.42 -5.45 -21.67
CA ALA A 360 3.37 -5.32 -20.66
C ALA A 360 2.65 -3.96 -20.74
N LEU A 361 3.42 -2.87 -20.80
CA LEU A 361 2.86 -1.52 -20.94
C LEU A 361 2.04 -1.35 -22.22
N ASN A 362 2.55 -1.79 -23.37
CA ASN A 362 1.85 -1.68 -24.65
C ASN A 362 0.56 -2.52 -24.67
N CYS A 363 0.61 -3.72 -24.10
CA CYS A 363 -0.56 -4.58 -23.99
C CYS A 363 -1.64 -3.94 -23.14
N LEU A 364 -1.31 -3.50 -21.92
CA LEU A 364 -2.28 -2.93 -21.00
C LEU A 364 -2.83 -1.59 -21.50
N THR A 365 -2.01 -0.75 -22.12
CA THR A 365 -2.44 0.61 -22.55
C THR A 365 -3.14 0.62 -23.91
N THR A 366 -2.68 -0.19 -24.86
CA THR A 366 -3.16 -0.16 -26.26
C THR A 366 -3.71 -1.48 -26.80
N GLY A 367 -3.60 -2.57 -26.03
CA GLY A 367 -3.99 -3.91 -26.48
C GLY A 367 -2.99 -4.56 -27.43
N SER A 368 -1.78 -3.99 -27.57
CA SER A 368 -0.79 -4.43 -28.55
C SER A 368 0.24 -5.38 -27.93
N GLY A 369 0.50 -6.51 -28.59
CA GLY A 369 1.62 -7.38 -28.24
C GLY A 369 1.47 -8.22 -26.97
N CYS A 370 0.24 -8.46 -26.49
CA CYS A 370 -0.06 -9.09 -25.19
C CYS A 370 0.50 -10.50 -24.90
N GLY A 371 1.08 -11.19 -25.89
CA GLY A 371 1.53 -12.56 -25.69
C GLY A 371 0.34 -13.53 -25.53
N SER A 372 0.39 -14.39 -24.52
CA SER A 372 -0.60 -15.44 -24.27
C SER A 372 -1.82 -14.99 -23.48
N TYR A 373 -1.62 -14.14 -22.47
CA TYR A 373 -2.72 -13.59 -21.68
C TYR A 373 -3.49 -12.52 -22.48
N THR A 374 -4.82 -12.55 -22.40
CA THR A 374 -5.69 -11.54 -23.02
C THR A 374 -6.37 -10.70 -21.95
N PRO A 375 -6.01 -9.41 -21.79
CA PRO A 375 -6.67 -8.52 -20.84
C PRO A 375 -8.16 -8.35 -21.13
N HIS A 376 -8.93 -8.06 -20.09
CA HIS A 376 -10.38 -7.79 -20.22
C HIS A 376 -10.69 -6.41 -20.82
N GLY A 377 -9.69 -5.55 -20.96
CA GLY A 377 -9.81 -4.25 -21.62
C GLY A 377 -8.45 -3.58 -21.81
N THR A 378 -8.47 -2.40 -22.43
CA THR A 378 -7.31 -1.51 -22.49
C THR A 378 -7.47 -0.37 -21.48
N SER A 379 -6.33 0.08 -20.98
CA SER A 379 -6.21 1.11 -19.95
C SER A 379 -5.19 2.16 -20.37
N PRO A 380 -5.54 3.06 -21.31
CA PRO A 380 -4.63 4.12 -21.77
C PRO A 380 -4.14 5.01 -20.64
N ASP A 381 -4.95 5.19 -19.59
CA ASP A 381 -4.62 6.00 -18.42
C ASP A 381 -3.88 5.22 -17.32
N LEU A 382 -3.34 4.03 -17.61
CA LEU A 382 -2.50 3.28 -16.66
C LEU A 382 -1.36 4.19 -16.17
N ARG A 383 -1.22 4.33 -14.85
CA ARG A 383 -0.34 5.35 -14.27
C ARG A 383 1.13 5.14 -14.61
N GLY A 384 1.61 3.91 -14.79
CA GLY A 384 2.99 3.68 -15.21
C GLY A 384 3.70 2.62 -14.37
N LEU A 385 4.94 2.91 -13.95
CA LEU A 385 5.81 1.93 -13.31
C LEU A 385 6.30 2.44 -11.95
N MET A 386 6.51 1.49 -11.04
CA MET A 386 7.28 1.64 -9.82
C MET A 386 8.50 0.72 -9.91
N THR A 387 9.61 1.13 -9.30
CA THR A 387 10.73 0.22 -9.12
C THR A 387 11.37 0.23 -7.75
N TRP A 388 11.72 -0.97 -7.31
CA TRP A 388 12.81 -1.21 -6.38
C TRP A 388 14.10 -1.39 -7.18
N SER A 389 14.99 -0.39 -7.30
CA SER A 389 14.99 0.93 -6.66
C SER A 389 15.81 1.91 -7.52
N VAL A 390 15.76 3.21 -7.22
CA VAL A 390 16.59 4.25 -7.87
C VAL A 390 18.07 3.89 -7.78
N ASN A 391 18.51 3.39 -6.62
CA ASN A 391 19.90 3.01 -6.39
C ASN A 391 20.31 1.80 -7.23
N TRP A 392 19.44 0.78 -7.32
CA TRP A 392 19.70 -0.38 -8.16
C TRP A 392 19.67 -0.04 -9.65
N ASP A 393 18.82 0.89 -10.07
CA ASP A 393 18.83 1.39 -11.44
C ASP A 393 20.13 2.14 -11.75
N LYS A 394 20.59 3.03 -10.84
CA LYS A 394 21.91 3.68 -10.97
C LYS A 394 23.03 2.66 -11.10
N PHE A 395 23.02 1.63 -10.24
CA PHE A 395 24.00 0.55 -10.27
C PHE A 395 24.02 -0.17 -11.62
N ALA A 396 22.83 -0.35 -12.23
CA ALA A 396 22.66 -0.95 -13.55
C ALA A 396 22.82 0.05 -14.72
N GLY A 397 23.29 1.28 -14.48
CA GLY A 397 23.53 2.26 -15.54
C GLY A 397 22.29 3.02 -16.03
N TRP A 398 21.26 3.09 -15.19
CA TRP A 398 19.97 3.76 -15.45
C TRP A 398 19.14 3.11 -16.55
N GLU A 399 19.26 1.80 -16.74
CA GLU A 399 18.58 1.06 -17.81
C GLU A 399 17.06 1.13 -17.67
N PHE A 400 16.54 0.97 -16.45
CA PHE A 400 15.10 0.95 -16.18
C PHE A 400 14.47 2.30 -16.49
N GLN A 401 14.98 3.39 -15.89
CA GLN A 401 14.41 4.72 -16.14
C GLN A 401 14.52 5.14 -17.61
N LYS A 402 15.64 4.82 -18.29
CA LYS A 402 15.85 5.23 -19.69
C LYS A 402 14.89 4.49 -20.62
N ASN A 403 14.65 3.21 -20.35
CA ASN A 403 13.66 2.45 -21.10
C ASN A 403 12.25 3.04 -20.91
N PHE A 404 11.87 3.35 -19.67
CA PHE A 404 10.57 3.95 -19.40
C PHE A 404 10.42 5.34 -20.03
N ASP A 405 11.44 6.19 -19.97
CA ASP A 405 11.44 7.51 -20.62
C ASP A 405 11.26 7.39 -22.15
N GLN A 406 11.96 6.42 -22.76
CA GLN A 406 11.83 6.15 -24.19
C GLN A 406 10.41 5.71 -24.54
N TRP A 407 9.84 4.77 -23.77
CA TRP A 407 8.45 4.32 -23.96
C TRP A 407 7.46 5.49 -23.77
N ARG A 408 7.58 6.23 -22.68
CA ARG A 408 6.72 7.37 -22.32
C ARG A 408 6.71 8.45 -23.40
N SER A 409 7.86 8.72 -24.03
CA SER A 409 7.96 9.69 -25.14
C SER A 409 7.19 9.28 -26.41
N GLN A 410 6.86 8.00 -26.55
CA GLN A 410 6.12 7.44 -27.68
C GLN A 410 4.64 7.22 -27.37
N ALA A 411 4.28 7.13 -26.08
CA ALA A 411 2.92 6.94 -25.60
C ALA A 411 2.09 8.24 -25.54
N GLY A 412 2.76 9.41 -25.58
CA GLY A 412 2.16 10.74 -25.42
C GLY A 412 1.37 11.27 -26.61
#